data_AF-A0A160VAU0-F1
#
_entry.id   AF-A0A160VAU0-F1
#
_cell.length_a   1.000
_cell.length_b   1.000
_cell.length_c   1.000
_cell.angle_alpha   90.00
_cell.angle_beta   90.00
_cell.angle_gamma   90.00
#
_symmetry.space_group_name_H-M   'P 1'
#
loop_
_entity.id
_entity.type
_entity.pdbx_description
1 polymer ?
#
loop_
_entity_poly.entity_id
_entity_poly.type
_entity_poly.pdbx_seq_one_letter_code
_entity_poly.pdbx_strand_id
1 'polypeptide(L)' 'MSAKDGWASLPAVKNNRVYVIDAGAYTSRSGPRLVTGLEIMAEMIHPEIFSGMIPEAAALRLFGDLTKTG' A
#
# COMPACT_ATOMS: atom_id res chain seq x y z
N MET A 1 -1.90 -16.94 7.18
CA MET A 1 -0.65 -16.23 6.83
C MET A 1 0.28 -16.40 8.02
N SER A 2 1.43 -17.07 7.89
CA SER A 2 2.32 -17.24 9.07
C SER A 2 2.81 -15.87 9.51
N ALA A 3 2.72 -15.58 10.81
CA ALA A 3 3.30 -14.36 11.38
C ALA A 3 4.81 -14.40 11.11
N LYS A 4 5.29 -13.54 10.23
CA LYS A 4 6.72 -13.46 9.92
C LYS A 4 7.41 -12.76 11.08
N ASP A 5 8.39 -13.42 11.69
CA ASP A 5 9.19 -12.82 12.76
C ASP A 5 9.74 -11.46 12.33
N GLY A 6 9.58 -10.47 13.21
CA GLY A 6 9.97 -9.08 12.94
C GLY A 6 8.95 -8.25 12.16
N TRP A 7 7.83 -8.80 11.68
CA TRP A 7 6.80 -8.01 10.98
C TRP A 7 6.27 -6.85 11.84
N ALA A 8 5.88 -7.15 13.09
CA ALA A 8 5.36 -6.15 14.01
C ALA A 8 6.40 -5.07 14.42
N SER A 9 7.70 -5.33 14.22
CA SER A 9 8.75 -4.36 14.56
C SER A 9 9.00 -3.34 13.45
N LEU A 10 8.55 -3.61 12.22
CA LEU A 10 8.76 -2.75 11.07
C LEU A 10 8.16 -1.35 11.28
N PRO A 11 8.88 -0.27 10.94
CA PRO A 11 8.35 1.09 11.03
C PRO A 11 7.05 1.29 10.23
N ALA A 12 6.92 0.64 9.08
CA ALA A 12 5.70 0.71 8.28
C ALA A 12 4.48 0.16 9.04
N VAL A 13 4.64 -0.96 9.75
CA VAL A 13 3.57 -1.58 10.54
C VAL A 13 3.22 -0.70 11.75
N LYS A 14 4.23 -0.25 12.50
CA LYS A 14 4.03 0.62 13.68
C LYS A 14 3.36 1.96 13.36
N ASN A 15 3.61 2.51 12.18
CA ASN A 15 3.03 3.78 11.74
C ASN A 15 1.78 3.62 10.86
N ASN A 16 1.18 2.43 10.83
CA ASN A 16 0.02 2.10 9.99
C ASN A 16 0.24 2.45 8.50
N ARG A 17 1.46 2.38 7.96
CA ARG A 17 1.76 2.65 6.55
C ARG A 17 1.95 1.35 5.77
N VAL A 18 0.95 0.48 5.86
CA VAL A 18 0.90 -0.78 5.11
C VAL A 18 -0.23 -0.67 4.09
N TYR A 19 0.10 -0.92 2.83
CA TYR A 19 -0.83 -0.75 1.72
C TYR A 19 -0.87 -2.02 0.87
N VAL A 20 -2.07 -2.38 0.44
CA VAL A 20 -2.31 -3.40 -0.59
C VAL A 20 -2.74 -2.67 -1.84
N ILE A 21 -2.07 -2.93 -2.96
CA ILE A 21 -2.37 -2.35 -4.28
C ILE A 21 -2.65 -3.48 -5.27
N ASP A 22 -3.60 -3.29 -6.18
CA ASP A 22 -3.80 -4.22 -7.30
C ASP A 22 -2.62 -4.13 -8.28
N ALA A 23 -1.66 -5.04 -8.12
CA ALA A 23 -0.48 -5.10 -8.97
C ALA A 23 -0.83 -5.33 -10.44
N GLY A 24 -1.87 -6.13 -10.74
CA GLY A 24 -2.28 -6.45 -12.10
C GLY A 24 -2.88 -5.27 -12.86
N ALA A 25 -3.48 -4.33 -12.13
CA ALA A 25 -4.05 -3.10 -12.68
C ALA A 25 -3.04 -1.95 -12.77
N TYR A 26 -2.11 -1.83 -11.81
CA TYR A 26 -1.34 -0.60 -11.62
C TYR A 26 0.19 -0.75 -11.71
N THR A 27 0.77 -1.95 -11.56
CA THR A 27 2.24 -2.11 -11.50
C THR A 27 2.82 -3.09 -12.52
N SER A 28 2.01 -3.98 -13.10
CA SER A 28 2.50 -5.10 -13.92
C SER A 28 2.29 -4.96 -15.43
N ARG A 29 1.58 -3.92 -15.89
CA ARG A 29 1.26 -3.72 -17.32
C ARG A 29 1.88 -2.44 -17.85
N SER A 30 2.67 -2.56 -18.91
CA SER A 30 3.18 -1.42 -19.70
C SER A 30 2.00 -0.78 -20.44
N GLY A 31 1.38 0.24 -19.84
CA GLY A 31 0.22 0.93 -20.41
C GLY A 31 -0.06 2.24 -19.67
N PRO A 32 -1.09 3.00 -20.07
CA PRO A 32 -1.37 4.33 -19.51
C PRO A 32 -1.58 4.33 -17.99
N ARG A 33 -2.00 3.19 -17.43
CA ARG A 33 -2.19 2.99 -15.99
C ARG A 33 -0.90 2.92 -15.18
N LEU A 34 0.27 2.84 -15.82
CA LEU A 34 1.56 2.88 -15.13
C LEU A 34 1.78 4.22 -14.42
N VAL A 35 1.36 5.33 -15.06
CA VAL A 35 1.42 6.66 -14.45
C VAL A 35 0.52 6.70 -13.21
N THR A 36 -0.71 6.17 -13.32
CA THR A 36 -1.62 6.05 -12.17
C THR A 36 -1.02 5.20 -11.04
N GLY A 37 -0.35 4.09 -11.37
CA GLY A 37 0.36 3.29 -10.38
C GLY A 37 1.48 4.06 -9.68
N LEU A 38 2.22 4.89 -10.42
CA LEU A 38 3.25 5.76 -9.87
C LEU A 38 2.67 6.83 -8.94
N GLU A 39 1.57 7.46 -9.34
CA GLU A 39 0.85 8.46 -8.54
C GLU A 39 0.35 7.88 -7.21
N ILE A 40 -0.23 6.67 -7.26
CA ILE A 40 -0.64 5.91 -6.07
C ILE A 40 0.55 5.68 -5.13
N MET A 41 1.70 5.25 -5.66
CA MET A 41 2.92 5.03 -4.86
C MET A 41 3.48 6.35 -4.31
N ALA A 42 3.38 7.45 -5.06
CA ALA A 42 3.84 8.76 -4.62
C ALA A 42 3.10 9.23 -3.36
N GLU A 43 1.76 9.08 -3.32
CA GLU A 43 0.97 9.37 -2.12
C GLU A 43 1.29 8.42 -0.95
N MET A 44 1.54 7.13 -1.21
CA MET A 44 1.91 6.19 -0.14
C MET A 44 3.24 6.53 0.53
N ILE A 45 4.21 7.05 -0.23
CA ILE A 45 5.57 7.34 0.24
C ILE A 45 5.65 8.76 0.82
N HIS A 46 5.04 9.74 0.14
CA HIS A 46 5.08 11.17 0.45
C HIS A 46 3.67 11.77 0.54
N PRO A 47 2.83 11.34 1.50
CA PRO A 47 1.47 11.86 1.65
C PRO A 47 1.41 13.37 1.95
N GLU A 48 2.50 13.95 2.43
CA GLU A 48 2.66 15.39 2.67
C GLU A 48 2.83 16.21 1.39
N ILE A 49 3.21 15.57 0.28
CA ILE A 49 3.41 16.20 -1.03
C ILE A 49 2.28 15.81 -1.99
N PHE A 50 1.86 14.55 -1.96
CA PHE A 50 0.84 13.99 -2.85
C PHE A 50 -0.37 13.54 -2.03
N SER A 51 -1.57 14.02 -2.37
CA SER A 51 -2.81 13.64 -1.69
C SER A 51 -3.95 13.50 -2.68
N GLY A 52 -4.84 12.52 -2.48
CA GLY A 52 -6.00 12.29 -3.35
C GLY A 52 -5.67 11.64 -4.69
N MET A 53 -4.48 11.04 -4.82
CA MET A 53 -4.00 10.30 -5.99
C MET A 53 -4.42 8.83 -5.96
N ILE A 54 -4.78 8.27 -4.78
CA ILE A 54 -5.27 6.90 -4.65
C ILE A 54 -6.76 6.82 -5.06
N PRO A 55 -7.11 6.15 -6.19
CA PRO A 55 -8.50 5.86 -6.48
C PRO A 55 -9.12 4.96 -5.39
N GLU A 56 -10.38 5.17 -5.06
CA GLU A 56 -11.10 4.50 -3.96
C GLU A 56 -10.98 2.96 -3.96
N ALA A 57 -10.91 2.35 -5.15
CA ALA A 57 -10.79 0.89 -5.31
C ALA A 57 -9.36 0.38 -5.57
N ALA A 58 -8.36 1.28 -5.67
CA ALA A 58 -7.03 0.92 -6.16
C ALA A 58 -6.07 0.43 -5.07
N ALA A 59 -6.24 0.94 -3.85
CA ALA A 59 -5.42 0.52 -2.72
C ALA A 59 -6.18 0.52 -1.41
N LEU A 60 -5.90 -0.49 -0.58
CA LEU A 60 -6.39 -0.58 0.78
C LEU A 60 -5.25 -0.32 1.75
N ARG A 61 -5.42 0.67 2.63
CA ARG A 61 -4.53 0.85 3.78
C ARG A 61 -4.95 -0.13 4.88
N LEU A 62 -4.02 -0.98 5.29
CA LEU A 62 -4.25 -1.94 6.35
C LEU A 62 -4.01 -1.27 7.71
N PHE A 63 -4.98 -1.43 8.59
CA PHE A 63 -4.91 -0.97 9.98
C PHE A 63 -4.89 -2.19 10.91
N GLY A 64 -3.97 -2.20 11.86
CA GLY A 64 -3.90 -3.23 12.90
C GLY A 64 -2.94 -4.40 12.62
N ASP A 65 -2.92 -5.32 13.58
CA ASP A 65 -2.06 -6.49 13.56
C ASP A 65 -2.66 -7.60 12.69
N LEU A 66 -2.22 -7.66 11.43
CA LEU A 66 -2.64 -8.66 10.44
C LEU A 66 -2.28 -10.11 10.84
N THR A 67 -1.48 -10.29 11.91
CA THR A 67 -1.17 -11.63 12.45
C THR A 67 -2.27 -12.15 13.38
N LYS A 68 -3.22 -11.30 13.80
CA LYS A 68 -4.43 -11.70 14.53
C LYS A 68 -5.59 -11.93 13.57
N THR A 69 -5.47 -12.95 12.72
CA THR A 69 -6.65 -13.59 12.15
C THR A 69 -6.79 -14.93 12.86
N GLY A 70 -7.71 -14.97 13.83
CA GLY A 70 -8.26 -16.23 14.34
C GLY A 70 -9.25 -16.81 13.36
#